data_AF-A0A395SMM6-F1
#
_entry.id   AF-A0A395SMM6-F1
#
_cell.length_a   1.000
_cell.length_b   1.000
_cell.length_c   1.000
_cell.angle_alpha   90.00
_cell.angle_beta   90.00
_cell.angle_gamma   90.00
#
_symmetry.space_group_name_H-M   'P 1'
#
loop_
_entity.id
_entity.type
_entity.pdbx_description
1 polymer ?
#
loop_
_entity_poly.entity_id
_entity_poly.type
_entity_poly.pdbx_seq_one_letter_code
_entity_poly.pdbx_strand_id
1 'polypeptide(L)'
;MEIDPFVLAAFGPPPDDIDLSANNEAKNTAVVVMLLVISAVFLAGRIALRTKQTYGLSADDYAIIVSFLFVFAVAIMVVVAGHDGVGQHVWALTITQLSEVVKLSYIYSFLFASAVFTTKVSILLFYRRIFSRGGLSFRIAFWFGTILVMSYPIIFVFTMSFCCTPVTHYWTQFKGSQGSCIDVGHFFVALAIINLITNVVVLLIPVPEVIKLQMSREKKAAVFGILALGGLVCIASAVRIHYLNVFAKEADTTWHMGPVAIWSSFEPSIGIVSACLPSFKSLLRLINYLNSDQEHANMEEARVNETKERLLEAGKKAQKSKDEAKSEFEADDSKNENQAFPEWVMMNVRNNKYPELSAAYHEYEAADNAYTGALQVHSGSKATEWQKEKRRVSKEKTHSQDQEAGVEAHEYNGQEGPEPEDATQQTEGIIA
;
A
#
# COMPACT_ATOMS: atom_id res chain seq x y z
N MET A 1 31.30 -1.70 43.59
CA MET A 1 31.92 -1.54 42.26
C MET A 1 33.07 -0.57 42.45
N GLU A 2 34.30 -0.96 42.12
CA GLU A 2 35.46 -0.06 42.25
C GLU A 2 35.44 0.90 41.05
N ILE A 3 35.46 2.21 41.32
CA ILE A 3 35.36 3.25 40.29
C ILE A 3 36.74 3.42 39.63
N ASP A 4 36.76 3.48 38.30
CA ASP A 4 37.99 3.70 37.53
C ASP A 4 38.66 5.04 37.95
N PRO A 5 39.94 5.04 38.39
CA PRO A 5 40.64 6.25 38.82
C PRO A 5 40.69 7.35 37.75
N PHE A 6 40.71 7.00 36.47
CA PHE A 6 40.71 7.97 35.38
C PHE A 6 39.34 8.63 35.21
N VAL A 7 38.26 7.90 35.45
CA VAL A 7 36.89 8.45 35.45
C VAL A 7 36.69 9.37 36.65
N LEU A 8 37.18 8.99 37.82
CA LEU A 8 37.15 9.84 39.01
C LEU A 8 37.94 11.14 38.80
N ALA A 9 39.10 11.07 38.14
CA ALA A 9 39.91 12.24 37.81
C ALA A 9 39.23 13.17 36.78
N ALA A 10 38.47 12.62 35.84
CA ALA A 10 37.81 13.39 34.78
C ALA A 10 36.46 14.00 35.22
N PHE A 11 35.66 13.30 36.03
CA PHE A 11 34.28 13.68 36.38
C PHE A 11 34.07 13.99 37.87
N GLY A 12 35.08 13.75 38.72
CA GLY A 12 34.93 13.89 40.17
C GLY A 12 34.20 12.70 40.82
N PRO A 13 33.98 12.74 42.16
CA PRO A 13 33.25 11.69 42.86
C PRO A 13 31.76 11.68 42.47
N PRO A 14 31.11 10.50 42.47
CA PRO A 14 29.67 10.41 42.26
C PRO A 14 28.92 11.09 43.42
N PRO A 15 27.73 11.67 43.17
CA PRO A 15 26.82 12.11 44.23
C PRO A 15 26.42 10.96 45.18
N ASP A 16 26.18 11.25 46.45
CA ASP A 16 25.93 10.23 47.48
C ASP A 16 24.61 9.44 47.31
N ASP A 17 23.70 9.91 46.46
CA ASP A 17 22.34 9.40 46.27
C ASP A 17 22.13 8.59 44.97
N ILE A 18 23.18 8.35 44.18
CA ILE A 18 23.03 7.64 42.90
C ILE A 18 23.24 6.12 43.01
N ASP A 19 22.37 5.37 42.34
CA ASP A 19 22.50 3.91 42.20
C ASP A 19 23.31 3.55 40.95
N LEU A 20 24.60 3.25 41.13
CA LEU A 20 25.50 2.86 40.03
C LEU A 20 25.11 1.56 39.31
N SER A 21 24.19 0.75 39.88
CA SER A 21 23.69 -0.45 39.22
C SER A 21 22.51 -0.18 38.27
N ALA A 22 21.96 1.04 38.31
CA ALA A 22 20.84 1.42 37.45
C ALA A 22 21.27 1.43 35.97
N ASN A 23 20.49 0.74 35.14
CA ASN A 23 20.74 0.65 33.70
C ASN A 23 19.44 0.90 32.90
N ASN A 24 19.45 1.96 32.09
CA ASN A 24 18.35 2.33 31.19
C ASN A 24 18.50 1.84 29.75
N GLU A 25 19.55 1.08 29.43
CA GLU A 25 19.85 0.56 28.09
C GLU A 25 18.64 -0.13 27.45
N ALA A 26 18.08 -1.15 28.11
CA ALA A 26 16.96 -1.93 27.56
C ALA A 26 15.74 -1.05 27.24
N LYS A 27 15.45 -0.07 28.11
CA LYS A 27 14.38 0.91 27.90
C LYS A 27 14.65 1.79 26.69
N ASN A 28 15.86 2.32 26.56
CA ASN A 28 16.24 3.20 25.46
C ASN A 28 16.20 2.45 24.12
N THR A 29 16.78 1.25 24.08
CA THR A 29 16.79 0.39 22.90
C THR A 29 15.38 -0.02 22.48
N ALA A 30 14.53 -0.43 23.43
CA ALA A 30 13.14 -0.81 23.13
C ALA A 30 12.37 0.34 22.46
N VAL A 31 12.49 1.56 22.99
CA VAL A 31 11.80 2.74 22.42
C VAL A 31 12.31 3.05 21.01
N VAL A 32 13.63 3.03 20.79
CA VAL A 32 14.22 3.33 19.46
C VAL A 32 13.84 2.26 18.43
N VAL A 33 13.86 0.98 18.80
CA VAL A 33 13.45 -0.13 17.92
C VAL A 33 11.96 -0.03 17.59
N MET A 34 11.10 0.31 18.56
CA MET A 34 9.67 0.51 18.31
C MET A 34 9.43 1.63 17.30
N LEU A 35 10.12 2.77 17.44
CA LEU A 35 10.03 3.88 16.48
C LEU A 35 10.50 3.48 15.08
N LEU A 36 11.61 2.73 14.99
CA LEU A 36 12.11 2.21 13.73
C LEU A 36 11.10 1.29 13.04
N VAL A 37 10.50 0.35 13.77
CA VAL A 37 9.49 -0.57 13.25
C VAL A 37 8.28 0.18 12.73
N ILE A 38 7.78 1.18 13.49
CA ILE A 38 6.68 2.02 13.04
C ILE A 38 7.03 2.73 11.73
N SER A 39 8.19 3.39 11.65
CA SER A 39 8.64 4.04 10.42
C SER A 39 8.80 3.07 9.25
N ALA A 40 9.28 1.85 9.50
CA ALA A 40 9.44 0.81 8.49
C ALA A 40 8.09 0.37 7.93
N VAL A 41 7.09 0.14 8.79
CA VAL A 41 5.72 -0.25 8.37
C VAL A 41 5.10 0.84 7.49
N PHE A 42 5.21 2.11 7.89
CA PHE A 42 4.68 3.23 7.11
C PHE A 42 5.40 3.40 5.76
N LEU A 43 6.73 3.23 5.73
CA LEU A 43 7.50 3.28 4.49
C LEU A 43 7.18 2.11 3.56
N ALA A 44 7.11 0.88 4.09
CA ALA A 44 6.75 -0.30 3.32
C ALA A 44 5.36 -0.15 2.70
N GLY A 45 4.39 0.34 3.48
CA GLY A 45 3.06 0.69 2.99
C GLY A 45 3.13 1.72 1.85
N ARG A 46 3.89 2.81 2.03
CA ARG A 46 4.10 3.81 0.98
C ARG A 46 4.67 3.20 -0.31
N ILE A 47 5.72 2.40 -0.23
CA ILE A 47 6.36 1.77 -1.41
C ILE A 47 5.41 0.80 -2.10
N ALA A 48 4.73 -0.07 -1.35
CA ALA A 48 3.75 -1.02 -1.89
C ALA A 48 2.60 -0.32 -2.63
N LEU A 49 2.16 0.83 -2.13
CA LEU A 49 1.10 1.62 -2.77
C LEU A 49 1.56 2.33 -4.02
N ARG A 50 2.78 2.86 -4.01
CA ARG A 50 3.35 3.58 -5.15
C ARG A 50 3.73 2.65 -6.29
N THR A 51 4.21 1.45 -5.98
CA THR A 51 4.53 0.43 -6.99
C THR A 51 3.28 -0.11 -7.69
N LYS A 52 2.14 -0.17 -6.99
CA LYS A 52 0.83 -0.49 -7.61
C LYS A 52 0.22 0.65 -8.43
N GLN A 53 0.71 1.88 -8.27
CA GLN A 53 0.27 3.01 -9.08
C GLN A 53 1.08 3.10 -10.38
N THR A 54 0.41 3.40 -11.48
CA THR A 54 0.96 3.47 -12.84
C THR A 54 2.12 4.48 -13.01
N TYR A 55 2.30 5.41 -12.07
CA TYR A 55 3.27 6.51 -12.16
C TYR A 55 4.64 6.24 -11.50
N GLY A 56 4.84 5.07 -10.87
CA GLY A 56 6.12 4.68 -10.28
C GLY A 56 6.59 5.54 -9.09
N LEU A 57 7.85 5.32 -8.67
CA LEU A 57 8.50 6.04 -7.56
C LEU A 57 8.97 7.42 -8.00
N SER A 58 8.71 8.42 -7.15
CA SER A 58 9.09 9.82 -7.37
C SER A 58 10.31 10.21 -6.54
N ALA A 59 10.91 11.37 -6.81
CA ALA A 59 12.09 11.86 -6.08
C ALA A 59 11.87 11.95 -4.55
N ASP A 60 10.65 12.27 -4.11
CA ASP A 60 10.30 12.27 -2.68
C ASP A 60 10.31 10.86 -2.06
N ASP A 61 9.99 9.82 -2.84
CA ASP A 61 10.05 8.43 -2.39
C ASP A 61 11.50 7.97 -2.18
N TYR A 62 12.43 8.34 -3.07
CA TYR A 62 13.84 8.02 -2.90
C TYR A 62 14.45 8.74 -1.69
N ALA A 63 14.13 10.03 -1.50
CA ALA A 63 14.62 10.80 -0.37
C ALA A 63 14.16 10.21 0.98
N ILE A 64 12.92 9.71 1.06
CA ILE A 64 12.41 9.10 2.31
C ILE A 64 13.00 7.70 2.56
N ILE A 65 13.31 6.93 1.51
CA ILE A 65 14.03 5.66 1.62
C ILE A 65 15.44 5.91 2.18
N VAL A 66 16.16 6.90 1.62
CA VAL A 66 17.50 7.28 2.11
C VAL A 66 17.44 7.74 3.57
N SER A 67 16.44 8.53 3.95
CA SER A 67 16.21 8.92 5.34
C SER A 67 16.04 7.70 6.26
N PHE A 68 15.21 6.74 5.86
CA PHE A 68 15.00 5.52 6.64
C PHE A 68 16.29 4.70 6.81
N LEU A 69 17.15 4.63 5.79
CA LEU A 69 18.46 3.97 5.92
C LEU A 69 19.34 4.64 6.99
N PHE A 70 19.33 5.98 7.07
CA PHE A 70 20.03 6.69 8.14
C PHE A 70 19.39 6.46 9.50
N VAL A 71 18.06 6.44 9.62
CA VAL A 71 17.35 6.12 10.88
C VAL A 71 17.66 4.68 11.34
N PHE A 72 17.73 3.75 10.39
CA PHE A 72 18.15 2.36 10.67
C PHE A 72 19.58 2.29 11.19
N ALA A 73 20.52 3.01 10.56
CA ALA A 73 21.90 3.09 11.03
C ALA A 73 22.01 3.75 12.42
N VAL A 74 21.21 4.81 12.68
CA VAL A 74 21.10 5.44 14.00
C VAL A 74 20.63 4.42 15.05
N ALA A 75 19.62 3.61 14.74
CA ALA A 75 19.13 2.59 15.66
C ALA A 75 20.20 1.52 15.99
N ILE A 76 20.97 1.08 14.98
CA ILE A 76 22.11 0.18 15.21
C ILE A 76 23.12 0.81 16.17
N MET A 77 23.47 2.09 15.95
CA MET A 77 24.43 2.79 16.81
C MET A 77 23.93 2.90 18.25
N VAL A 78 22.62 3.09 18.48
CA VAL A 78 22.06 3.10 19.84
C VAL A 78 22.19 1.74 20.51
N VAL A 79 21.92 0.64 19.79
CA VAL A 79 22.07 -0.72 20.32
C VAL A 79 23.53 -1.01 20.69
N VAL A 80 24.47 -0.69 19.79
CA VAL A 80 25.90 -0.90 20.03
C VAL A 80 26.41 -0.03 21.18
N ALA A 81 26.07 1.26 21.20
CA ALA A 81 26.48 2.16 22.27
C ALA A 81 25.85 1.79 23.63
N GLY A 82 24.65 1.20 23.62
CA GLY A 82 24.01 0.64 24.81
C GLY A 82 24.86 -0.46 25.45
N HIS A 83 25.35 -1.39 24.65
CA HIS A 83 26.25 -2.47 25.11
C HIS A 83 27.58 -1.94 25.68
N ASP A 84 28.07 -0.82 25.14
CA ASP A 84 29.29 -0.15 25.64
C ASP A 84 29.04 0.74 26.86
N GLY A 85 27.78 0.85 27.32
CA GLY A 85 27.44 1.47 28.60
C GLY A 85 26.53 2.70 28.55
N VAL A 86 26.00 3.08 27.37
CA VAL A 86 25.01 4.16 27.29
C VAL A 86 23.73 3.78 28.02
N GLY A 87 23.30 4.65 28.95
CA GLY A 87 22.16 4.38 29.84
C GLY A 87 22.58 3.91 31.24
N GLN A 88 23.88 3.74 31.48
CA GLN A 88 24.47 3.62 32.82
C GLN A 88 25.11 4.96 33.22
N HIS A 89 25.29 5.14 34.53
CA HIS A 89 26.00 6.29 35.09
C HIS A 89 27.48 6.29 34.67
N VAL A 90 28.06 7.47 34.40
CA VAL A 90 29.45 7.57 33.89
C VAL A 90 30.47 6.89 34.80
N TRP A 91 30.24 6.93 36.13
CA TRP A 91 31.09 6.30 37.14
C TRP A 91 31.04 4.77 37.16
N ALA A 92 30.05 4.15 36.51
CA ALA A 92 29.97 2.70 36.36
C ALA A 92 30.81 2.18 35.17
N LEU A 93 31.37 3.09 34.36
CA LEU A 93 32.10 2.77 33.12
C LEU A 93 33.61 2.82 33.32
N THR A 94 34.31 2.04 32.50
CA THR A 94 35.78 2.16 32.36
C THR A 94 36.14 3.28 31.37
N ILE A 95 37.36 3.82 31.50
CA ILE A 95 37.83 4.87 30.59
C ILE A 95 37.86 4.43 29.11
N THR A 96 38.02 3.14 28.86
CA THR A 96 38.03 2.55 27.53
C THR A 96 36.62 2.51 26.94
N GLN A 97 35.63 2.07 27.73
CA GLN A 97 34.21 2.11 27.34
C GLN A 97 33.75 3.54 27.05
N LEU A 98 34.10 4.49 27.92
CA LEU A 98 33.75 5.90 27.72
C LEU A 98 34.33 6.45 26.39
N SER A 99 35.58 6.13 26.09
CA SER A 99 36.24 6.53 24.84
C SER A 99 35.53 5.96 23.60
N GLU A 100 35.09 4.70 23.64
CA GLU A 100 34.31 4.09 22.55
C GLU A 100 32.90 4.70 22.44
N VAL A 101 32.20 4.92 23.56
CA VAL A 101 30.88 5.56 23.58
C VAL A 101 30.92 6.96 22.94
N VAL A 102 31.94 7.76 23.27
CA VAL A 102 32.11 9.11 22.70
C VAL A 102 32.44 9.05 21.20
N LYS A 103 33.24 8.07 20.77
CA LYS A 103 33.52 7.84 19.35
C LYS A 103 32.29 7.38 18.58
N LEU A 104 31.46 6.50 19.14
CA LEU A 104 30.18 6.10 18.56
C LEU A 104 29.22 7.29 18.48
N SER A 105 29.21 8.16 19.50
CA SER A 105 28.41 9.40 19.53
C SER A 105 28.80 10.39 18.44
N TYR A 106 30.09 10.46 18.11
CA TYR A 106 30.58 11.24 16.97
C TYR A 106 29.92 10.76 15.67
N ILE A 107 30.02 9.46 15.37
CA ILE A 107 29.44 8.86 14.15
C ILE A 107 27.91 9.00 14.13
N TYR A 108 27.28 8.72 15.27
CA TYR A 108 25.84 8.88 15.48
C TYR A 108 25.34 10.26 15.07
N SER A 109 26.09 11.31 15.44
CA SER A 109 25.71 12.69 15.16
C SER A 109 25.65 13.00 13.65
N PHE A 110 26.55 12.43 12.85
CA PHE A 110 26.51 12.54 11.38
C PHE A 110 25.33 11.79 10.76
N LEU A 111 25.06 10.58 11.24
CA LEU A 111 23.92 9.79 10.77
C LEU A 111 22.59 10.47 11.11
N PHE A 112 22.47 10.98 12.34
CA PHE A 112 21.31 11.75 12.78
C PHE A 112 21.10 13.02 11.93
N ALA A 113 22.15 13.82 11.71
CA ALA A 113 22.06 15.03 10.91
C ALA A 113 21.63 14.72 9.46
N SER A 114 22.14 13.63 8.90
CA SER A 114 21.80 13.15 7.56
C SER A 114 20.34 12.66 7.48
N ALA A 115 19.86 11.92 8.50
CA ALA A 115 18.48 11.47 8.59
C ALA A 115 17.49 12.64 8.60
N VAL A 116 17.73 13.64 9.45
CA VAL A 116 16.85 14.81 9.56
C VAL A 116 16.87 15.66 8.29
N PHE A 117 18.05 15.86 7.71
CA PHE A 117 18.18 16.57 6.44
C PHE A 117 17.38 15.90 5.32
N THR A 118 17.59 14.60 5.11
CA THR A 118 16.92 13.84 4.03
C THR A 118 15.42 13.72 4.23
N THR A 119 14.93 13.60 5.47
CA THR A 119 13.50 13.67 5.80
C THR A 119 12.89 15.01 5.38
N LYS A 120 13.54 16.13 5.70
CA LYS A 120 13.05 17.47 5.33
C LYS A 120 13.06 17.69 3.81
N VAL A 121 14.12 17.22 3.14
CA VAL A 121 14.19 17.25 1.67
C VAL A 121 13.04 16.46 1.05
N SER A 122 12.71 15.27 1.56
CA SER A 122 11.54 14.50 1.12
C SER A 122 10.23 15.30 1.27
N ILE A 123 10.00 15.91 2.44
CA ILE A 123 8.80 16.71 2.71
C ILE A 123 8.72 17.93 1.77
N LEU A 124 9.84 18.63 1.54
CA LEU A 124 9.91 19.74 0.59
C LEU A 124 9.61 19.29 -0.85
N LEU A 125 10.22 18.18 -1.30
CA LEU A 125 9.94 17.61 -2.62
C LEU A 125 8.45 17.23 -2.78
N PHE A 126 7.86 16.69 -1.72
CA PHE A 126 6.43 16.40 -1.66
C PHE A 126 5.58 17.69 -1.77
N TYR A 127 5.93 18.76 -1.05
CA TYR A 127 5.26 20.06 -1.16
C TYR A 127 5.37 20.66 -2.56
N ARG A 128 6.54 20.57 -3.19
CA ARG A 128 6.73 21.02 -4.58
C ARG A 128 5.83 20.27 -5.56
N ARG A 129 5.60 18.97 -5.32
CA ARG A 129 4.73 18.14 -6.16
C ARG A 129 3.25 18.51 -6.01
N ILE A 130 2.76 18.69 -4.78
CA ILE A 130 1.35 18.98 -4.52
C ILE A 130 0.97 20.42 -4.89
N PHE A 131 1.88 21.38 -4.67
CA PHE A 131 1.69 22.80 -4.98
C PHE A 131 2.50 23.25 -6.20
N SER A 132 2.62 22.40 -7.22
CA SER A 132 3.39 22.72 -8.45
C SER A 132 2.90 23.98 -9.17
N ARG A 133 1.61 24.33 -8.99
CA ARG A 133 0.97 25.56 -9.50
C ARG A 133 0.82 26.66 -8.43
N GLY A 134 1.52 26.56 -7.30
CA GLY A 134 1.47 27.53 -6.21
C GLY A 134 1.88 28.93 -6.65
N GLY A 135 1.34 29.95 -5.97
CA GLY A 135 1.61 31.35 -6.27
C GLY A 135 3.06 31.78 -5.97
N LEU A 136 3.40 33.03 -6.26
CA LEU A 136 4.73 33.59 -6.00
C LEU A 136 5.14 33.45 -4.53
N SER A 137 4.19 33.63 -3.60
CA SER A 137 4.41 33.51 -2.15
C SER A 137 4.87 32.10 -1.76
N PHE A 138 4.26 31.03 -2.30
CA PHE A 138 4.70 29.66 -2.07
C PHE A 138 6.11 29.41 -2.61
N ARG A 139 6.41 29.91 -3.82
CA ARG A 139 7.74 29.74 -4.42
C ARG A 139 8.83 30.38 -3.58
N ILE A 140 8.60 31.59 -3.07
CA ILE A 140 9.54 32.29 -2.18
C ILE A 140 9.72 31.51 -0.88
N ALA A 141 8.63 31.10 -0.22
CA ALA A 141 8.68 30.33 1.02
C ALA A 141 9.39 28.97 0.84
N PHE A 142 9.15 28.30 -0.30
CA PHE A 142 9.78 27.04 -0.66
C PHE A 142 11.28 27.17 -0.84
N TRP A 143 11.75 28.15 -1.63
CA TRP A 143 13.18 28.38 -1.84
C TRP A 143 13.88 28.81 -0.55
N PHE A 144 13.25 29.69 0.24
CA PHE A 144 13.75 30.08 1.55
C PHE A 144 13.90 28.86 2.49
N GLY A 145 12.85 28.04 2.61
CA GLY A 145 12.89 26.82 3.40
C GLY A 145 13.94 25.82 2.90
N THR A 146 14.12 25.68 1.59
CA THR A 146 15.15 24.82 1.00
C THR A 146 16.54 25.27 1.38
N ILE A 147 16.86 26.57 1.24
CA ILE A 147 18.17 27.13 1.63
C ILE A 147 18.44 26.88 3.12
N LEU A 148 17.43 27.08 3.96
CA LEU A 148 17.52 26.91 5.41
C LEU A 148 17.72 25.43 5.80
N VAL A 149 17.07 24.49 5.11
CA VAL A 149 17.31 23.06 5.31
C VAL A 149 18.70 22.63 4.84
N MET A 150 19.20 23.19 3.74
CA MET A 150 20.53 22.90 3.20
C MET A 150 21.67 23.46 4.07
N SER A 151 21.46 24.57 4.77
CA SER A 151 22.51 25.16 5.62
C SER A 151 22.83 24.31 6.85
N TYR A 152 21.85 23.57 7.38
CA TYR A 152 22.00 22.72 8.56
C TYR A 152 23.11 21.66 8.44
N PRO A 153 23.09 20.73 7.45
CA PRO A 153 24.14 19.73 7.33
C PRO A 153 25.50 20.34 6.99
N ILE A 154 25.54 21.48 6.29
CA ILE A 154 26.78 22.18 5.97
C ILE A 154 27.45 22.66 7.26
N ILE A 155 26.74 23.44 8.08
CA ILE A 155 27.25 23.93 9.37
C ILE A 155 27.69 22.75 10.24
N PHE A 156 26.87 21.70 10.32
CA PHE A 156 27.18 20.51 11.10
C PHE A 156 28.47 19.82 10.66
N VAL A 157 28.60 19.48 9.36
CA VAL A 157 29.76 18.74 8.84
C VAL A 157 31.04 19.55 9.01
N PHE A 158 31.01 20.85 8.66
CA PHE A 158 32.20 21.69 8.81
C PHE A 158 32.60 21.81 10.28
N THR A 159 31.69 22.17 11.18
CA THR A 159 32.06 22.35 12.59
C THR A 159 32.46 21.04 13.26
N MET A 160 31.79 19.92 13.01
CA MET A 160 32.16 18.63 13.60
C MET A 160 33.44 18.02 13.02
N SER A 161 33.78 18.33 11.77
CA SER A 161 35.06 17.90 11.19
C SER A 161 36.25 18.66 11.79
N PHE A 162 36.02 19.87 12.30
CA PHE A 162 37.05 20.73 12.90
C PHE A 162 36.78 21.05 14.38
N CYS A 163 35.98 20.22 15.07
CA CYS A 163 35.57 20.50 16.44
C CYS A 163 36.72 20.43 17.44
N CYS A 164 37.75 19.63 17.15
CA CYS A 164 38.94 19.48 17.97
C CYS A 164 40.21 19.50 17.12
N THR A 165 41.31 19.95 17.72
CA THR A 165 42.65 19.94 17.13
C THR A 165 43.62 19.14 18.00
N PRO A 166 44.03 17.92 17.58
CA PRO A 166 43.53 17.12 16.45
C PRO A 166 42.12 16.54 16.71
N VAL A 167 41.39 16.14 15.65
CA VAL A 167 40.04 15.57 15.77
C VAL A 167 40.01 14.32 16.65
N THR A 168 41.08 13.54 16.65
CA THR A 168 41.24 12.36 17.51
C THR A 168 41.16 12.68 19.00
N HIS A 169 41.44 13.93 19.39
CA HIS A 169 41.28 14.41 20.77
C HIS A 169 39.83 14.29 21.26
N TYR A 170 38.83 14.38 20.38
CA TYR A 170 37.41 14.29 20.75
C TYR A 170 37.07 13.03 21.57
N TRP A 171 37.62 11.86 21.20
CA TRP A 171 37.39 10.60 21.93
C TRP A 171 38.58 10.15 22.78
N THR A 172 39.73 10.83 22.68
CA THR A 172 40.93 10.50 23.47
C THR A 172 41.24 11.51 24.58
N GLN A 173 40.44 12.57 24.74
CA GLN A 173 40.60 13.59 25.79
C GLN A 173 40.63 12.97 27.20
N PHE A 174 39.81 11.94 27.44
CA PHE A 174 39.75 11.23 28.72
C PHE A 174 40.96 10.33 28.99
N LYS A 175 41.78 10.04 27.97
CA LYS A 175 43.02 9.25 28.07
C LYS A 175 44.27 10.11 28.21
N GLY A 176 44.12 11.43 28.44
CA GLY A 176 45.24 12.35 28.62
C GLY A 176 45.91 12.81 27.32
N SER A 177 45.23 12.68 26.16
CA SER A 177 45.74 13.26 24.91
C SER A 177 45.79 14.79 25.00
N GLN A 178 46.80 15.40 24.38
CA GLN A 178 46.94 16.86 24.32
C GLN A 178 46.14 17.39 23.13
N GLY A 179 45.30 18.38 23.36
CA GLY A 179 44.47 19.01 22.35
C GLY A 179 43.51 20.03 22.94
N SER A 180 42.74 20.65 22.05
CA SER A 180 41.66 21.55 22.44
C SER A 180 40.44 21.25 21.56
N CYS A 181 39.26 21.36 22.15
CA CYS A 181 37.98 21.25 21.48
C CYS A 181 37.18 22.53 21.67
N ILE A 182 36.30 22.83 20.71
CA ILE A 182 35.22 23.78 20.95
C ILE A 182 34.28 23.26 22.03
N ASP A 183 33.41 24.14 22.54
CA ASP A 183 32.32 23.71 23.41
C ASP A 183 31.24 22.96 22.59
N VAL A 184 31.41 21.63 22.51
CA VAL A 184 30.55 20.76 21.72
C VAL A 184 29.13 20.68 22.29
N GLY A 185 28.97 20.82 23.61
CA GLY A 185 27.67 20.84 24.28
C GLY A 185 26.83 22.03 23.84
N HIS A 186 27.38 23.24 23.97
CA HIS A 186 26.71 24.46 23.52
C HIS A 186 26.48 24.48 22.00
N PHE A 187 27.41 23.92 21.21
CA PHE A 187 27.24 23.76 19.78
C PHE A 187 26.03 22.88 19.42
N PHE A 188 25.86 21.73 20.08
CA PHE A 188 24.69 20.86 19.86
C PHE A 188 23.38 21.52 20.26
N VAL A 189 23.36 22.28 21.36
CA VAL A 189 22.17 23.05 21.77
C VAL A 189 21.82 24.11 20.71
N ALA A 190 22.80 24.87 20.23
CA ALA A 190 22.60 25.87 19.18
C ALA A 190 22.07 25.23 17.89
N LEU A 191 22.65 24.12 17.45
CA LEU A 191 22.16 23.37 16.30
C LEU A 191 20.77 22.79 16.50
N ALA A 192 20.42 22.34 17.70
CA ALA A 192 19.08 21.84 18.00
C ALA A 192 18.03 22.96 17.91
N ILE A 193 18.36 24.19 18.33
CA ILE A 193 17.51 25.37 18.16
C ILE A 193 17.33 25.69 16.67
N ILE A 194 18.42 25.72 15.89
CA ILE A 194 18.34 25.91 14.44
C ILE A 194 17.46 24.83 13.82
N ASN A 195 17.65 23.57 14.23
CA ASN A 195 16.86 22.44 13.77
C ASN A 195 15.36 22.61 14.06
N LEU A 196 14.99 23.05 15.27
CA LEU A 196 13.60 23.38 15.62
C LEU A 196 13.04 24.51 14.74
N ILE A 197 13.81 25.59 14.53
CA ILE A 197 13.39 26.69 13.65
C ILE A 197 13.15 26.16 12.23
N THR A 198 14.05 25.32 11.71
CA THR A 198 13.87 24.71 10.39
C THR A 198 12.59 23.87 10.31
N ASN A 199 12.26 23.12 11.37
CA ASN A 199 11.04 22.31 11.45
C ASN A 199 9.79 23.20 11.39
N VAL A 200 9.77 24.28 12.16
CA VAL A 200 8.66 25.25 12.15
C VAL A 200 8.51 25.92 10.78
N VAL A 201 9.61 26.35 10.16
CA VAL A 201 9.57 26.97 8.83
C VAL A 201 9.00 25.98 7.80
N VAL A 202 9.53 24.76 7.73
CA VAL A 202 9.05 23.73 6.81
C VAL A 202 7.57 23.41 7.05
N LEU A 203 7.14 23.36 8.31
CA LEU A 203 5.74 23.15 8.68
C LEU A 203 4.81 24.24 8.16
N LEU A 204 5.25 25.50 8.18
CA LEU A 204 4.42 26.66 7.81
C LEU A 204 4.34 26.91 6.30
N ILE A 205 5.29 26.40 5.49
CA ILE A 205 5.32 26.58 4.03
C ILE A 205 3.96 26.30 3.34
N PRO A 206 3.28 25.16 3.57
CA PRO A 206 2.02 24.87 2.88
C PRO A 206 0.80 25.61 3.46
N VAL A 207 0.88 26.18 4.67
CA VAL A 207 -0.30 26.71 5.38
C VAL A 207 -1.04 27.81 4.59
N PRO A 208 -0.37 28.84 4.02
CA PRO A 208 -1.06 29.88 3.27
C PRO A 208 -1.76 29.36 2.01
N GLU A 209 -1.16 28.40 1.32
CA GLU A 209 -1.75 27.78 0.12
C GLU A 209 -2.98 26.95 0.48
N VAL A 210 -2.97 26.28 1.64
CA VAL A 210 -4.07 25.45 2.11
C VAL A 210 -5.28 26.28 2.54
N ILE A 211 -5.05 27.49 3.05
CA ILE A 211 -6.13 28.43 3.41
C ILE A 211 -6.74 29.04 2.13
N LYS A 212 -5.93 29.34 1.11
CA LYS A 212 -6.37 30.01 -0.11
C LYS A 212 -7.01 29.07 -1.14
N LEU A 213 -6.58 27.82 -1.20
CA LEU A 213 -7.02 26.89 -2.24
C LEU A 213 -8.29 26.15 -1.81
N GLN A 214 -9.35 26.24 -2.63
CA GLN A 214 -10.58 25.46 -2.47
C GLN A 214 -10.34 23.97 -2.76
N MET A 215 -9.64 23.30 -1.85
CA MET A 215 -9.39 21.87 -1.94
C MET A 215 -10.60 21.07 -1.47
N SER A 216 -10.88 19.95 -2.15
CA SER A 216 -11.80 18.91 -1.67
C SER A 216 -11.48 18.56 -0.21
N ARG A 217 -12.51 18.34 0.63
CA ARG A 217 -12.38 18.03 2.07
C ARG A 217 -11.32 16.95 2.36
N GLU A 218 -11.21 15.97 1.46
CA GLU A 218 -10.25 14.88 1.56
C GLU A 218 -8.78 15.27 1.35
N LYS A 219 -8.48 16.25 0.49
CA LYS A 219 -7.10 16.75 0.29
C LYS A 219 -6.71 17.61 1.49
N LYS A 220 -7.67 18.38 1.99
CA LYS A 220 -7.54 19.17 3.22
C LYS A 220 -7.20 18.27 4.41
N ALA A 221 -7.91 17.15 4.60
CA ALA A 221 -7.62 16.19 5.69
C ALA A 221 -6.19 15.63 5.65
N ALA A 222 -5.69 15.22 4.47
CA ALA A 222 -4.33 14.69 4.33
C ALA A 222 -3.27 15.74 4.68
N VAL A 223 -3.45 16.98 4.21
CA VAL A 223 -2.57 18.10 4.55
C VAL A 223 -2.62 18.41 6.05
N PHE A 224 -3.80 18.44 6.66
CA PHE A 224 -3.95 18.64 8.10
C PHE A 224 -3.25 17.53 8.90
N GLY A 225 -3.29 16.28 8.43
CA GLY A 225 -2.55 15.17 9.04
C GLY A 225 -1.03 15.37 9.00
N ILE A 226 -0.48 15.82 7.87
CA ILE A 226 0.95 16.16 7.75
C ILE A 226 1.30 17.33 8.68
N LEU A 227 0.47 18.38 8.71
CA LEU A 227 0.67 19.53 9.59
C LEU A 227 0.60 19.14 11.08
N ALA A 228 -0.34 18.27 11.46
CA ALA A 228 -0.46 17.81 12.84
C ALA A 228 0.77 17.00 13.28
N LEU A 229 1.21 16.04 12.46
CA LEU A 229 2.43 15.27 12.77
C LEU A 229 3.68 16.13 12.72
N GLY A 230 3.77 17.09 11.79
CA GLY A 230 4.88 18.05 11.77
C GLY A 230 4.89 18.95 13.01
N GLY A 231 3.72 19.26 13.59
CA GLY A 231 3.63 19.89 14.91
C GLY A 231 4.20 19.01 16.03
N LEU A 232 3.93 17.71 16.01
CA LEU A 232 4.53 16.76 16.97
C LEU A 232 6.06 16.69 16.81
N VAL A 233 6.58 16.78 15.58
CA VAL A 233 8.02 16.86 15.33
C VAL A 233 8.62 18.12 15.98
N CYS A 234 7.96 19.28 15.87
CA CYS A 234 8.41 20.50 16.55
C CYS A 234 8.43 20.35 18.08
N ILE A 235 7.40 19.73 18.67
CA ILE A 235 7.37 19.46 20.12
C ILE A 235 8.53 18.54 20.51
N ALA A 236 8.77 17.46 19.75
CA ALA A 236 9.88 16.55 19.99
C ALA A 236 11.23 17.25 19.92
N SER A 237 11.45 18.13 18.94
CA SER A 237 12.68 18.92 18.86
C SER A 237 12.83 19.90 20.04
N ALA A 238 11.74 20.49 20.53
CA ALA A 238 11.78 21.35 21.72
C ALA A 238 12.16 20.56 22.99
N VAL A 239 11.57 19.38 23.19
CA VAL A 239 11.93 18.49 24.31
C VAL A 239 13.37 18.01 24.20
N ARG A 240 13.84 17.71 22.98
CA ARG A 240 15.24 17.38 22.75
C ARG A 240 16.19 18.51 23.16
N ILE A 241 15.87 19.77 22.86
CA ILE A 241 16.70 20.93 23.29
C ILE A 241 16.84 20.93 24.81
N HIS A 242 15.77 20.65 25.54
CA HIS A 242 15.83 20.53 27.00
C HIS A 242 16.82 19.45 27.44
N TYR A 243 16.72 18.23 26.91
CA TYR A 243 17.66 17.15 27.27
C TYR A 243 19.10 17.40 26.82
N LEU A 244 19.32 18.05 25.67
CA LEU A 244 20.65 18.45 25.23
C LEU A 244 21.26 19.53 26.14
N ASN A 245 20.44 20.46 26.64
CA ASN A 245 20.89 21.50 27.55
C ASN A 245 21.23 20.93 28.94
N VAL A 246 20.49 19.90 29.40
CA VAL A 246 20.84 19.13 30.61
C VAL A 246 22.16 18.37 30.37
N PHE A 247 22.24 17.62 29.26
CA PHE A 247 23.46 16.91 28.86
C PHE A 247 24.70 17.80 28.76
N ALA A 248 24.55 19.05 28.32
CA ALA A 248 25.68 20.00 28.21
C ALA A 248 26.16 20.56 29.55
N LYS A 249 25.37 20.43 30.63
CA LYS A 249 25.67 21.02 31.95
C LYS A 249 26.00 19.98 33.01
N GLU A 250 25.42 18.80 32.91
CA GLU A 250 25.56 17.73 33.90
C GLU A 250 26.85 16.93 33.67
N ALA A 251 27.47 16.50 34.77
CA ALA A 251 28.67 15.66 34.72
C ALA A 251 28.36 14.23 34.23
N ASP A 252 27.14 13.73 34.50
CA ASP A 252 26.72 12.39 34.15
C ASP A 252 26.27 12.26 32.70
N THR A 253 27.24 12.39 31.81
CA THR A 253 27.01 12.45 30.37
C THR A 253 26.36 11.18 29.82
N THR A 254 26.80 9.99 30.23
CA THR A 254 26.33 8.71 29.67
C THR A 254 24.90 8.34 30.07
N TRP A 255 24.45 8.78 31.25
CA TRP A 255 23.06 8.62 31.67
C TRP A 255 22.11 9.50 30.84
N HIS A 256 22.49 10.76 30.62
CA HIS A 256 21.68 11.72 29.88
C HIS A 256 21.68 11.52 28.35
N MET A 257 22.64 10.75 27.82
CA MET A 257 22.64 10.34 26.40
C MET A 257 21.42 9.51 26.00
N GLY A 258 20.87 8.70 26.91
CA GLY A 258 19.70 7.86 26.64
C GLY A 258 18.47 8.65 26.21
N PRO A 259 17.96 9.57 27.05
CA PRO A 259 16.86 10.47 26.68
C PRO A 259 17.14 11.28 25.41
N VAL A 260 18.38 11.78 25.22
CA VAL A 260 18.76 12.49 23.99
C VAL A 260 18.61 11.58 22.77
N ALA A 261 19.05 10.33 22.85
CA ALA A 261 18.95 9.36 21.75
C ALA A 261 17.49 9.02 21.41
N ILE A 262 16.62 8.89 22.42
CA ILE A 262 15.18 8.65 22.22
C ILE A 262 14.55 9.79 21.42
N TRP A 263 14.70 11.04 21.89
CA TRP A 263 14.08 12.20 21.23
C TRP A 263 14.71 12.49 19.86
N SER A 264 16.01 12.20 19.71
CA SER A 264 16.72 12.31 18.43
C SER A 264 16.28 11.25 17.41
N SER A 265 15.81 10.09 17.87
CA SER A 265 15.25 9.03 17.00
C SER A 265 13.78 9.28 16.69
N PHE A 266 13.03 9.85 17.64
CA PHE A 266 11.61 10.18 17.49
C PHE A 266 11.39 11.18 16.35
N GLU A 267 12.18 12.24 16.30
CA GLU A 267 12.06 13.31 15.30
C GLU A 267 12.06 12.81 13.83
N PRO A 268 13.12 12.16 13.32
CA PRO A 268 13.13 11.66 11.95
C PRO A 268 12.12 10.53 11.73
N SER A 269 11.83 9.71 12.75
CA SER A 269 10.85 8.62 12.65
C SER A 269 9.42 9.12 12.40
N ILE A 270 8.97 10.11 13.17
CA ILE A 270 7.67 10.77 12.95
C ILE A 270 7.69 11.59 11.66
N GLY A 271 8.82 12.19 11.31
CA GLY A 271 9.01 12.81 10.00
C GLY A 271 8.75 11.84 8.85
N ILE A 272 9.28 10.61 8.91
CA ILE A 272 9.00 9.55 7.93
C ILE A 272 7.53 9.18 7.91
N VAL A 273 6.91 8.96 9.07
CA VAL A 273 5.47 8.64 9.18
C VAL A 273 4.62 9.74 8.53
N SER A 274 4.92 11.01 8.82
CA SER A 274 4.22 12.16 8.26
C SER A 274 4.36 12.27 6.74
N ALA A 275 5.56 12.01 6.22
CA ALA A 275 5.81 11.96 4.79
C ALA A 275 5.05 10.81 4.13
N CYS A 276 4.76 9.72 4.84
CA CYS A 276 4.07 8.55 4.29
C CYS A 276 2.54 8.67 4.26
N LEU A 277 1.93 9.43 5.16
CA LEU A 277 0.47 9.61 5.26
C LEU A 277 -0.25 9.91 3.93
N PRO A 278 0.25 10.80 3.04
CA PRO A 278 -0.44 11.12 1.80
C PRO A 278 -0.63 9.93 0.87
N SER A 279 0.27 8.94 0.93
CA SER A 279 0.20 7.74 0.09
C SER A 279 -0.90 6.78 0.55
N PHE A 280 -1.17 6.72 1.86
CA PHE A 280 -2.27 5.91 2.41
C PHE A 280 -3.65 6.45 2.01
N LYS A 281 -3.78 7.75 1.69
CA LYS A 281 -5.02 8.26 1.09
C LYS A 281 -5.33 7.60 -0.25
N SER A 282 -4.34 7.39 -1.10
CA SER A 282 -4.57 6.63 -2.34
C SER A 282 -4.94 5.19 -2.08
N LEU A 283 -4.49 4.59 -0.97
CA LEU A 283 -4.92 3.25 -0.57
C LEU A 283 -6.41 3.21 -0.26
N LEU A 284 -6.94 4.14 0.54
CA LEU A 284 -8.37 4.16 0.86
C LEU A 284 -9.25 4.31 -0.39
N ARG A 285 -8.83 5.14 -1.34
CA ARG A 285 -9.53 5.26 -2.63
C ARG A 285 -9.40 4.00 -3.49
N LEU A 286 -8.23 3.36 -3.50
CA LEU A 286 -8.03 2.10 -4.21
C LEU A 286 -8.82 0.95 -3.58
N ILE A 287 -8.87 0.85 -2.26
CA ILE A 287 -9.69 -0.14 -1.53
C ILE A 287 -11.16 0.10 -1.85
N ASN A 288 -11.64 1.35 -1.77
CA ASN A 288 -13.04 1.65 -2.10
C ASN A 288 -13.35 1.32 -3.56
N TYR A 289 -12.43 1.59 -4.48
CA TYR A 289 -12.58 1.24 -5.89
C TYR A 289 -12.60 -0.28 -6.11
N LEU A 290 -11.69 -1.03 -5.47
CA LEU A 290 -11.65 -2.50 -5.56
C LEU A 290 -12.90 -3.13 -4.93
N ASN A 291 -13.37 -2.58 -3.80
CA ASN A 291 -14.60 -3.02 -3.18
C ASN A 291 -15.80 -2.74 -4.10
N SER A 292 -15.87 -1.57 -4.75
CA SER A 292 -16.95 -1.29 -5.71
C SER A 292 -16.87 -2.17 -6.96
N ASP A 293 -15.67 -2.43 -7.51
CA ASP A 293 -15.50 -3.34 -8.66
C ASP A 293 -15.95 -4.76 -8.28
N GLN A 294 -15.61 -5.21 -7.08
CA GLN A 294 -16.01 -6.52 -6.58
C GLN A 294 -17.53 -6.59 -6.29
N GLU A 295 -18.13 -5.51 -5.81
CA GLU A 295 -19.58 -5.40 -5.61
C GLU A 295 -20.34 -5.39 -6.94
N HIS A 296 -19.82 -4.71 -7.96
CA HIS A 296 -20.33 -4.76 -9.34
C HIS A 296 -20.22 -6.17 -9.93
N ALA A 297 -19.07 -6.83 -9.78
CA ALA A 297 -18.89 -8.21 -10.24
C ALA A 297 -19.86 -9.18 -9.57
N ASN A 298 -20.06 -9.06 -8.25
CA ASN A 298 -20.99 -9.88 -7.49
C ASN A 298 -22.46 -9.62 -7.90
N MET A 299 -22.86 -8.37 -8.10
CA MET A 299 -24.21 -8.03 -8.57
C MET A 299 -24.48 -8.56 -9.99
N GLU A 300 -23.48 -8.52 -10.86
CA GLU A 300 -23.61 -9.01 -12.23
C GLU A 300 -23.68 -10.53 -12.29
N GLU A 301 -22.89 -11.24 -11.47
CA GLU A 301 -22.99 -12.69 -11.30
C GLU A 301 -24.36 -13.11 -10.73
N ALA A 302 -24.90 -12.36 -9.77
CA ALA A 302 -26.24 -12.59 -9.22
C ALA A 302 -27.33 -12.47 -10.30
N ARG A 303 -27.24 -11.49 -11.21
CA ARG A 303 -28.18 -11.33 -12.34
C ARG A 303 -28.12 -12.49 -13.33
N VAL A 304 -26.91 -12.99 -13.61
CA VAL A 304 -26.72 -14.16 -14.50
C VAL A 304 -27.34 -15.40 -13.86
N ASN A 305 -27.17 -15.60 -12.57
CA ASN A 305 -27.75 -16.72 -11.84
C ASN A 305 -29.29 -16.64 -11.78
N GLU A 306 -29.86 -15.47 -11.54
CA GLU A 306 -31.33 -15.27 -11.58
C GLU A 306 -31.90 -15.60 -12.98
N THR A 307 -31.21 -15.16 -14.03
CA THR A 307 -31.62 -15.45 -15.42
C THR A 307 -31.52 -16.94 -15.74
N LYS A 308 -30.50 -17.62 -15.22
CA LYS A 308 -30.33 -19.08 -15.33
C LYS A 308 -31.46 -19.84 -14.64
N GLU A 309 -31.87 -19.42 -13.45
CA GLU A 309 -32.98 -20.04 -12.72
C GLU A 309 -34.30 -19.90 -13.50
N ARG A 310 -34.58 -18.71 -14.04
CA ARG A 310 -35.76 -18.48 -14.90
C ARG A 310 -35.74 -19.38 -16.14
N LEU A 311 -34.58 -19.54 -16.78
CA LEU A 311 -34.42 -20.45 -17.92
C LEU A 311 -34.70 -21.91 -17.51
N LEU A 312 -34.18 -22.36 -16.36
CA LEU A 312 -34.43 -23.71 -15.85
C LEU A 312 -35.90 -23.95 -15.53
N GLU A 313 -36.59 -22.97 -14.93
CA GLU A 313 -38.03 -23.05 -14.67
C GLU A 313 -38.86 -23.09 -15.95
N ALA A 314 -38.56 -22.20 -16.91
CA ALA A 314 -39.22 -22.21 -18.22
C ALA A 314 -38.99 -23.54 -18.97
N GLY A 315 -37.77 -24.08 -18.90
CA GLY A 315 -37.44 -25.38 -19.49
C GLY A 315 -38.19 -26.55 -18.84
N LYS A 316 -38.34 -26.53 -17.51
CA LYS A 316 -39.18 -27.52 -16.79
C LYS A 316 -40.65 -27.42 -17.19
N LYS A 317 -41.21 -26.22 -17.33
CA LYS A 317 -42.59 -26.01 -17.80
C LYS A 317 -42.77 -26.54 -19.22
N ALA A 318 -41.86 -26.20 -20.13
CA ALA A 318 -41.91 -26.65 -21.52
C ALA A 318 -41.79 -28.18 -21.63
N GLN A 319 -40.90 -28.80 -20.85
CA GLN A 319 -40.75 -30.25 -20.82
C GLN A 319 -42.02 -30.93 -20.28
N LYS A 320 -42.58 -30.42 -19.18
CA LYS A 320 -43.83 -30.96 -18.61
C LYS A 320 -44.98 -30.91 -19.62
N SER A 321 -45.17 -29.76 -20.27
CA SER A 321 -46.23 -29.62 -21.28
C SER A 321 -46.03 -30.55 -22.48
N LYS A 322 -44.76 -30.78 -22.87
CA LYS A 322 -44.42 -31.75 -23.92
C LYS A 322 -44.75 -33.19 -23.50
N ASP A 323 -44.47 -33.57 -22.27
CA ASP A 323 -44.76 -34.91 -21.74
C ASP A 323 -46.28 -35.15 -21.64
N GLU A 324 -47.05 -34.13 -21.26
CA GLU A 324 -48.53 -34.16 -21.27
C GLU A 324 -49.06 -34.38 -22.71
N ALA A 325 -48.59 -33.59 -23.68
CA ALA A 325 -48.97 -33.76 -25.09
C ALA A 325 -48.58 -35.14 -25.64
N LYS A 326 -47.45 -35.71 -25.20
CA LYS A 326 -47.00 -37.05 -25.58
C LYS A 326 -47.90 -38.14 -25.01
N SER A 327 -48.30 -38.02 -23.74
CA SER A 327 -49.24 -38.97 -23.13
C SER A 327 -50.60 -38.96 -23.82
N GLU A 328 -51.08 -37.79 -24.25
CA GLU A 328 -52.35 -37.65 -24.96
C GLU A 328 -52.26 -38.18 -26.39
N PHE A 329 -51.12 -37.95 -27.06
CA PHE A 329 -50.81 -38.61 -28.32
C PHE A 329 -50.79 -40.11 -28.17
N GLU A 330 -50.20 -40.67 -27.11
CA GLU A 330 -50.14 -42.13 -26.86
C GLU A 330 -51.51 -42.74 -26.57
N ALA A 331 -52.45 -41.97 -26.00
CA ALA A 331 -53.81 -42.42 -25.66
C ALA A 331 -54.88 -42.19 -26.75
N ASP A 332 -54.57 -41.49 -27.84
CA ASP A 332 -55.54 -41.18 -28.90
C ASP A 332 -55.85 -42.41 -29.78
N ASP A 333 -56.97 -43.10 -29.63
CA ASP A 333 -57.27 -44.27 -30.47
C ASP A 333 -57.57 -43.94 -31.96
N SER A 334 -57.60 -42.65 -32.34
CA SER A 334 -57.96 -42.18 -33.69
C SER A 334 -56.77 -41.84 -34.61
N LYS A 335 -55.53 -41.92 -34.11
CA LYS A 335 -54.30 -41.68 -34.89
C LYS A 335 -54.07 -42.78 -35.92
N ASN A 336 -53.54 -42.37 -37.06
CA ASN A 336 -53.14 -43.29 -38.12
C ASN A 336 -51.89 -44.08 -37.68
N GLU A 337 -51.78 -45.36 -38.05
CA GLU A 337 -50.73 -46.27 -37.57
C GLU A 337 -49.30 -45.79 -37.90
N ASN A 338 -49.17 -44.92 -38.92
CA ASN A 338 -47.91 -44.32 -39.36
C ASN A 338 -47.73 -42.85 -38.95
N GLN A 339 -48.61 -42.28 -38.12
CA GLN A 339 -48.55 -40.87 -37.77
C GLN A 339 -47.49 -40.63 -36.69
N ALA A 340 -46.47 -39.82 -36.99
CA ALA A 340 -45.41 -39.49 -36.03
C ALA A 340 -45.86 -38.39 -35.05
N PHE A 341 -45.42 -38.49 -33.78
CA PHE A 341 -45.71 -37.52 -32.73
C PHE A 341 -45.46 -36.05 -33.13
N PRO A 342 -44.33 -35.69 -33.80
CA PRO A 342 -44.06 -34.30 -34.19
C PRO A 342 -45.11 -33.74 -35.16
N GLU A 343 -45.54 -34.52 -36.14
CA GLU A 343 -46.53 -34.10 -37.13
C GLU A 343 -47.93 -33.94 -36.51
N TRP A 344 -48.30 -34.84 -35.59
CA TRP A 344 -49.56 -34.77 -34.87
C TRP A 344 -49.63 -33.53 -33.95
N VAL A 345 -48.55 -33.22 -33.23
CA VAL A 345 -48.48 -32.04 -32.37
C VAL A 345 -48.59 -30.76 -33.19
N MET A 346 -47.84 -30.64 -34.30
CA MET A 346 -47.87 -29.45 -35.15
C MET A 346 -49.26 -29.19 -35.76
N MET A 347 -49.97 -30.25 -36.14
CA MET A 347 -51.34 -30.14 -36.66
C MET A 347 -52.32 -29.64 -35.57
N ASN A 348 -52.19 -30.15 -34.34
CA ASN A 348 -53.06 -29.77 -33.23
C ASN A 348 -52.72 -28.40 -32.63
N VAL A 349 -51.46 -27.97 -32.66
CA VAL A 349 -51.04 -26.60 -32.34
C VAL A 349 -51.62 -25.62 -33.36
N ARG A 350 -51.57 -25.94 -34.66
CA ARG A 350 -52.17 -25.11 -35.73
C ARG A 350 -53.70 -24.99 -35.60
N ASN A 351 -54.34 -26.01 -35.06
CA ASN A 351 -55.78 -26.03 -34.74
C ASN A 351 -56.10 -25.43 -33.36
N ASN A 352 -55.13 -24.78 -32.70
CA ASN A 352 -55.28 -24.11 -31.40
C ASN A 352 -55.72 -25.03 -30.24
N LYS A 353 -55.46 -26.34 -30.35
CA LYS A 353 -55.81 -27.35 -29.34
C LYS A 353 -54.84 -27.34 -28.14
N TYR A 354 -53.62 -26.82 -28.32
CA TYR A 354 -52.56 -26.74 -27.30
C TYR A 354 -51.95 -25.33 -27.13
N PRO A 355 -52.72 -24.34 -26.64
CA PRO A 355 -52.21 -22.99 -26.44
C PRO A 355 -51.12 -22.90 -25.36
N GLU A 356 -51.18 -23.77 -24.33
CA GLU A 356 -50.20 -23.78 -23.23
C GLU A 356 -48.82 -24.32 -23.66
N LEU A 357 -48.78 -25.28 -24.58
CA LEU A 357 -47.52 -25.83 -25.13
C LEU A 357 -46.78 -24.79 -25.97
N SER A 358 -47.51 -24.06 -26.82
CA SER A 358 -46.96 -22.96 -27.64
C SER A 358 -46.45 -21.81 -26.76
N ALA A 359 -47.22 -21.42 -25.75
CA ALA A 359 -46.80 -20.41 -24.78
C ALA A 359 -45.55 -20.82 -23.99
N ALA A 360 -45.46 -22.07 -23.54
CA ALA A 360 -44.31 -22.57 -22.79
C ALA A 360 -43.03 -22.63 -23.64
N TYR A 361 -43.11 -22.97 -24.93
CA TYR A 361 -41.97 -22.93 -25.85
C TYR A 361 -41.49 -21.50 -26.11
N HIS A 362 -42.41 -20.55 -26.34
CA HIS A 362 -42.05 -19.14 -26.50
C HIS A 362 -41.46 -18.53 -25.22
N GLU A 363 -41.96 -18.93 -24.03
CA GLU A 363 -41.41 -18.51 -22.74
C GLU A 363 -39.99 -19.06 -22.54
N TYR A 364 -39.74 -20.32 -22.93
CA TYR A 364 -38.40 -20.92 -22.92
C TYR A 364 -37.44 -20.24 -23.89
N GLU A 365 -37.86 -19.99 -25.13
CA GLU A 365 -37.03 -19.34 -26.14
C GLU A 365 -36.69 -17.89 -25.76
N ALA A 366 -37.66 -17.15 -25.20
CA ALA A 366 -37.41 -15.82 -24.67
C ALA A 366 -36.41 -15.84 -23.50
N ALA A 367 -36.55 -16.80 -22.57
CA ALA A 367 -35.62 -16.97 -21.45
C ALA A 367 -34.21 -17.39 -21.90
N ASP A 368 -34.11 -18.24 -22.91
CA ASP A 368 -32.85 -18.74 -23.47
C ASP A 368 -32.10 -17.66 -24.25
N ASN A 369 -32.84 -16.83 -25.00
CA ASN A 369 -32.28 -15.63 -25.64
C ASN A 369 -31.79 -14.61 -24.61
N ALA A 370 -32.55 -14.38 -23.53
CA ALA A 370 -32.14 -13.50 -22.45
C ALA A 370 -30.87 -14.01 -21.73
N TYR A 371 -30.79 -15.32 -21.45
CA TYR A 371 -29.62 -15.93 -20.83
C TYR A 371 -28.38 -15.89 -21.73
N THR A 372 -28.56 -16.16 -23.03
CA THR A 372 -27.48 -16.10 -24.03
C THR A 372 -26.95 -14.67 -24.19
N GLY A 373 -27.84 -13.66 -24.18
CA GLY A 373 -27.45 -12.25 -24.16
C GLY A 373 -26.67 -11.87 -22.92
N ALA A 374 -27.09 -12.33 -21.73
CA ALA A 374 -26.38 -12.08 -20.48
C ALA A 374 -24.97 -12.71 -20.47
N LEU A 375 -24.80 -13.90 -21.05
CA LEU A 375 -23.51 -14.59 -21.16
C LEU A 375 -22.51 -13.90 -22.10
N GLN A 376 -22.98 -13.33 -23.22
CA GLN A 376 -22.12 -12.60 -24.17
C GLN A 376 -21.49 -11.35 -23.56
N VAL A 377 -22.17 -10.73 -22.59
CA VAL A 377 -21.66 -9.58 -21.84
C VAL A 377 -20.65 -10.01 -20.77
N HIS A 378 -20.82 -11.19 -20.16
CA HIS A 378 -20.08 -11.60 -18.97
C HIS A 378 -18.70 -12.23 -19.22
N SER A 379 -18.48 -12.92 -20.36
CA SER A 379 -17.12 -13.27 -20.83
C SER A 379 -17.16 -13.87 -22.23
N GLY A 380 -16.42 -13.28 -23.18
CA GLY A 380 -16.36 -13.76 -24.56
C GLY A 380 -15.95 -15.23 -24.72
N SER A 381 -15.23 -15.79 -23.75
CA SER A 381 -14.75 -17.19 -23.73
C SER A 381 -15.79 -18.22 -23.26
N LYS A 382 -16.52 -17.97 -22.15
CA LYS A 382 -17.57 -18.91 -21.70
C LYS A 382 -18.81 -18.88 -22.59
N ALA A 383 -19.09 -17.74 -23.23
CA ALA A 383 -20.15 -17.64 -24.24
C ALA A 383 -19.87 -18.54 -25.46
N THR A 384 -18.60 -18.68 -25.86
CA THR A 384 -18.21 -19.56 -26.96
C THR A 384 -18.29 -21.04 -26.56
N GLU A 385 -17.95 -21.40 -25.33
CA GLU A 385 -18.14 -22.77 -24.82
C GLU A 385 -19.62 -23.14 -24.69
N TRP A 386 -20.46 -22.26 -24.14
CA TRP A 386 -21.91 -22.50 -24.08
C TRP A 386 -22.55 -22.64 -25.45
N GLN A 387 -22.19 -21.78 -26.42
CA GLN A 387 -22.65 -21.93 -27.80
C GLN A 387 -22.14 -23.22 -28.45
N LYS A 388 -20.92 -23.66 -28.14
CA LYS A 388 -20.39 -24.95 -28.60
C LYS A 388 -21.17 -26.13 -27.99
N GLU A 389 -21.44 -26.10 -26.69
CA GLU A 389 -22.20 -27.16 -26.01
C GLU A 389 -23.65 -27.21 -26.52
N LYS A 390 -24.29 -26.06 -26.74
CA LYS A 390 -25.62 -25.97 -27.34
C LYS A 390 -25.66 -26.55 -28.76
N ARG A 391 -24.64 -26.29 -29.58
CA ARG A 391 -24.47 -26.93 -30.91
C ARG A 391 -24.19 -28.43 -30.80
N ARG A 392 -23.45 -28.87 -29.77
CA ARG A 392 -23.15 -30.29 -29.51
C ARG A 392 -24.42 -31.07 -29.19
N VAL A 393 -25.23 -30.57 -28.26
CA VAL A 393 -26.52 -31.16 -27.86
C VAL A 393 -27.54 -31.12 -29.00
N SER A 394 -27.54 -30.04 -29.81
CA SER A 394 -28.38 -29.97 -31.01
C SER A 394 -27.97 -31.00 -32.06
N LYS A 395 -26.66 -31.22 -32.29
CA LYS A 395 -26.14 -32.25 -33.20
C LYS A 395 -26.36 -33.68 -32.70
N GLU A 396 -26.27 -33.93 -31.40
CA GLU A 396 -26.56 -35.25 -30.81
C GLU A 396 -28.04 -35.64 -31.00
N LYS A 397 -28.96 -34.67 -30.92
CA LYS A 397 -30.39 -34.90 -31.25
C LYS A 397 -30.62 -35.23 -32.72
N THR A 398 -29.92 -34.56 -33.64
CA THR A 398 -30.00 -34.86 -35.09
C THR A 398 -29.42 -36.24 -35.40
N HIS A 399 -28.27 -36.59 -34.79
CA HIS A 399 -27.62 -37.88 -35.03
C HIS A 399 -28.40 -39.07 -34.46
N SER A 400 -29.17 -38.89 -33.39
CA SER A 400 -30.09 -39.91 -32.87
C SER A 400 -31.31 -40.15 -33.77
N GLN A 401 -31.75 -39.14 -34.53
CA GLN A 401 -32.83 -39.28 -35.52
C GLN A 401 -32.31 -39.86 -36.85
N ASP A 402 -31.07 -39.55 -37.23
CA ASP A 402 -30.45 -40.09 -38.44
C ASP A 402 -30.01 -41.57 -38.27
N GLN A 403 -29.75 -42.06 -37.05
CA GLN A 403 -29.47 -43.48 -36.80
C GLN A 403 -30.70 -44.39 -36.87
N GLU A 404 -31.91 -43.87 -36.64
CA GLU A 404 -33.15 -44.62 -36.90
C GLU A 404 -33.54 -44.59 -38.39
N ALA A 405 -33.17 -43.54 -39.15
CA ALA A 405 -33.38 -43.47 -40.60
C ALA A 405 -32.30 -44.20 -41.43
N GLY A 406 -31.10 -44.40 -40.88
CA GLY A 406 -29.93 -44.98 -41.57
C GLY A 406 -29.90 -46.50 -41.69
N VAL A 407 -30.88 -47.23 -41.13
CA VAL A 407 -30.99 -48.70 -41.30
C VAL A 407 -31.75 -49.09 -42.57
N GLU A 408 -32.49 -48.16 -43.22
CA GLU A 408 -33.22 -48.45 -44.46
C GLU A 408 -32.57 -47.91 -45.75
N ALA A 409 -31.54 -47.07 -45.68
CA ALA A 409 -30.99 -46.39 -46.87
C ALA A 409 -29.55 -46.78 -47.27
N HIS A 410 -28.98 -47.85 -46.68
CA HIS A 410 -27.66 -48.37 -47.05
C HIS A 410 -27.72 -49.52 -48.06
N GLU A 411 -28.45 -49.32 -49.16
CA GLU A 411 -28.24 -50.08 -50.39
C GLU A 411 -28.42 -49.11 -51.57
N TYR A 412 -27.36 -48.36 -51.88
CA TYR A 412 -26.89 -47.99 -53.24
C TYR A 412 -25.91 -46.80 -53.17
N ASN A 413 -24.64 -47.09 -53.47
CA ASN A 413 -23.56 -46.26 -54.08
C ASN A 413 -23.54 -44.73 -53.80
N GLY A 414 -22.47 -44.12 -53.29
CA GLY A 414 -21.04 -44.40 -53.50
C GLY A 414 -20.51 -43.73 -54.77
N GLN A 415 -19.92 -42.51 -54.64
CA GLN A 415 -18.83 -41.87 -55.42
C GLN A 415 -18.95 -40.32 -55.39
N GLU A 416 -18.06 -39.62 -54.67
CA GLU A 416 -16.88 -38.85 -55.13
C GLU A 416 -17.19 -37.35 -55.42
N GLY A 417 -16.42 -36.44 -54.79
CA GLY A 417 -16.56 -34.95 -54.83
C GLY A 417 -16.09 -34.28 -56.14
N PRO A 418 -15.86 -32.95 -56.24
CA PRO A 418 -15.38 -32.00 -55.20
C PRO A 418 -16.02 -30.57 -55.17
N GLU A 419 -15.63 -29.74 -54.19
CA GLU A 419 -15.80 -28.27 -54.01
C GLU A 419 -15.35 -27.41 -55.23
N PRO A 420 -15.60 -26.06 -55.35
CA PRO A 420 -15.89 -25.04 -54.31
C PRO A 420 -16.87 -23.87 -54.72
N GLU A 421 -16.97 -22.84 -53.85
CA GLU A 421 -17.27 -21.41 -54.08
C GLU A 421 -18.62 -20.79 -53.63
N ASP A 422 -18.45 -19.61 -52.99
CA ASP A 422 -19.41 -18.69 -52.39
C ASP A 422 -20.55 -18.26 -53.34
N ALA A 423 -21.79 -18.37 -52.87
CA ALA A 423 -22.91 -17.57 -53.37
C ALA A 423 -23.95 -17.33 -52.27
N THR A 424 -24.05 -16.07 -51.85
CA THR A 424 -25.14 -15.49 -51.05
C THR A 424 -26.52 -15.66 -51.71
N GLN A 425 -27.54 -15.79 -50.83
CA GLN A 425 -28.99 -15.64 -51.05
C GLN A 425 -29.75 -16.79 -51.74
N GLN A 426 -30.52 -17.56 -50.96
CA GLN A 426 -31.98 -17.64 -51.13
C GLN A 426 -32.69 -18.32 -49.94
N THR A 427 -33.81 -17.66 -49.61
CA THR A 427 -34.98 -17.95 -48.79
C THR A 427 -35.44 -19.40 -48.61
N GLU A 428 -36.00 -19.61 -47.40
CA GLU A 428 -37.15 -20.47 -47.05
C GLU A 428 -37.01 -22.00 -47.11
N GLY A 429 -37.23 -22.65 -45.95
CA GLY A 429 -37.49 -24.08 -45.90
C GLY A 429 -37.44 -24.72 -44.52
N ILE A 430 -38.54 -24.62 -43.77
CA ILE A 430 -39.08 -25.69 -42.89
C ILE A 430 -38.21 -26.06 -41.67
N ILE A 431 -38.33 -25.32 -40.55
CA ILE A 431 -39.25 -25.56 -39.40
C ILE A 431 -38.79 -26.71 -38.48
N ALA A 432 -38.42 -26.35 -37.24
CA ALA A 432 -38.67 -27.15 -36.05
C ALA A 432 -38.89 -26.21 -34.85
#